data_AF-A0A6N8W338-F1
#
_entry.id   AF-A0A6N8W338-F1
#
_cell.length_a   1.000
_cell.length_b   1.000
_cell.length_c   1.000
_cell.angle_alpha   90.00
_cell.angle_beta   90.00
_cell.angle_gamma   90.00
#
_symmetry.space_group_name_H-M   'P 1'
#
loop_
_entity.id
_entity.type
_entity.pdbx_description
1 polymer ?
#
loop_
_entity_poly.entity_id
_entity_poly.type
_entity_poly.pdbx_seq_one_letter_code
_entity_poly.pdbx_strand_id
1 'polypeptide(L)'
;MQAPNSGRLPVLLLCAAVVFAIFYAASAITPSFASEGDGHGHEDEAPTLETLTERIAALEARLAELETTEDEMAAERPAHSVFDAVSAAYLLDKVDIHALHKRLKDGEGIMPGDAGQIKYLVPLLNAVNWPQELAEEAEALAETLTKLTAALADDDLESALPLSSTAHDQQHHFSSNVFDWFACLQLSEEEMEADEQGEGEQSETSHDDHSHSHDDETSDDSGAQDSANDNCVEDESNETQDDGHDHSHGG
;
A
#
# COMPACT_ATOMS: atom_id res chain seq x y z
N MET A 1 24.31 31.18 -12.01
CA MET A 1 22.89 31.39 -12.38
C MET A 1 22.10 30.25 -11.75
N GLN A 2 21.39 30.53 -10.64
CA GLN A 2 20.57 29.54 -9.93
C GLN A 2 19.16 29.55 -10.51
N ALA A 3 18.64 28.37 -10.86
CA ALA A 3 17.27 28.18 -11.31
C ALA A 3 16.32 28.10 -10.09
N PRO A 4 15.14 28.73 -10.12
CA PRO A 4 14.19 28.67 -9.01
C PRO A 4 13.43 27.34 -8.93
N ASN A 5 13.37 26.79 -7.72
CA ASN A 5 12.59 25.62 -7.32
C ASN A 5 11.10 25.77 -7.67
N SER A 6 10.62 24.95 -8.60
CA SER A 6 9.27 25.00 -9.16
C SER A 6 8.46 23.73 -8.82
N GLY A 7 8.40 23.35 -7.54
CA GLY A 7 7.88 22.02 -7.13
C GLY A 7 6.69 21.99 -6.16
N ARG A 8 6.18 23.13 -5.65
CA ARG A 8 5.14 23.14 -4.59
C ARG A 8 3.80 23.77 -4.95
N LEU A 9 3.58 24.06 -6.24
CA LEU A 9 2.32 24.66 -6.70
C LEU A 9 1.10 23.71 -6.89
N PRO A 10 1.21 22.36 -7.03
CA PRO A 10 0.02 21.58 -7.37
C PRO A 10 -0.94 21.34 -6.20
N VAL A 11 -0.46 21.25 -4.96
CA VAL A 11 -1.32 20.89 -3.81
C VAL A 11 -2.23 22.04 -3.38
N LEU A 12 -1.72 23.28 -3.33
CA LEU A 12 -2.53 24.45 -2.93
C LEU A 12 -3.62 24.79 -3.96
N LEU A 13 -3.38 24.53 -5.24
CA LEU A 13 -4.37 24.73 -6.31
C LEU A 13 -5.49 23.68 -6.24
N LEU A 14 -5.16 22.45 -5.84
CA LEU A 14 -6.15 21.38 -5.66
C LEU A 14 -7.07 21.65 -4.45
N CYS A 15 -6.51 22.12 -3.32
CA CYS A 15 -7.32 22.52 -2.17
C CYS A 15 -8.26 23.71 -2.49
N ALA A 16 -7.80 24.70 -3.25
CA ALA A 16 -8.64 25.83 -3.65
C ALA A 16 -9.80 25.40 -4.57
N ALA A 17 -9.57 24.44 -5.46
CA ALA A 17 -10.60 23.93 -6.37
C ALA A 17 -11.71 23.14 -5.64
N VAL A 18 -11.37 22.34 -4.62
CA VAL A 18 -12.34 21.58 -3.82
C VAL A 18 -13.25 22.51 -3.00
N VAL A 19 -12.67 23.55 -2.36
CA VAL A 19 -13.46 24.54 -1.60
C VAL A 19 -14.43 25.29 -2.52
N PHE A 20 -14.01 25.63 -3.74
CA PHE A 20 -14.88 26.32 -4.71
C PHE A 20 -16.03 25.42 -5.23
N ALA A 21 -15.78 24.12 -5.41
CA ALA A 21 -16.81 23.16 -5.84
C ALA A 21 -17.88 22.95 -4.75
N ILE A 22 -17.49 22.86 -3.48
CA ILE A 22 -18.43 22.73 -2.35
C ILE A 22 -19.29 23.99 -2.21
N PHE A 23 -18.69 25.18 -2.35
CA PHE A 23 -19.41 26.45 -2.28
C PHE A 23 -20.42 26.61 -3.44
N TYR A 24 -20.08 26.11 -4.63
CA TYR A 24 -20.97 26.18 -5.79
C TYR A 24 -22.14 25.19 -5.70
N ALA A 25 -21.93 23.98 -5.16
CA ALA A 25 -23.00 23.02 -4.92
C ALA A 25 -24.02 23.51 -3.89
N ALA A 26 -23.57 24.21 -2.84
CA ALA A 26 -24.47 24.83 -1.86
C ALA A 26 -25.27 26.02 -2.43
N SER A 27 -24.75 26.70 -3.44
CA SER A 27 -25.39 27.87 -4.06
C SER A 27 -26.47 27.53 -5.10
N ALA A 28 -26.49 26.29 -5.61
CA ALA A 28 -27.43 25.84 -6.64
C ALA A 28 -28.75 25.31 -6.08
N ILE A 29 -28.86 25.12 -4.77
CA ILE A 29 -30.13 24.81 -4.10
C ILE A 29 -30.77 26.13 -3.69
N THR A 30 -31.29 26.87 -4.67
CA THR A 30 -32.36 27.83 -4.38
C THR A 30 -33.64 27.02 -4.25
N PRO A 31 -34.19 26.80 -3.04
CA PRO A 31 -35.52 26.21 -2.92
C PRO A 31 -36.51 27.11 -3.66
N SER A 32 -37.10 26.57 -4.71
CA SER A 32 -38.25 27.18 -5.38
C SER A 32 -39.41 27.10 -4.41
N PHE A 33 -39.60 28.15 -3.60
CA PHE A 33 -40.79 28.37 -2.79
C PHE A 33 -41.98 28.70 -3.72
N ALA A 34 -42.46 27.70 -4.45
CA ALA A 34 -43.83 27.68 -4.92
C ALA A 34 -44.69 27.34 -3.69
N SER A 35 -45.08 28.39 -2.97
CA SER A 35 -46.02 28.34 -1.85
C SER A 35 -47.42 28.11 -2.42
N GLU A 36 -47.76 26.84 -2.65
CA GLU A 36 -49.16 26.43 -2.81
C GLU A 36 -49.74 26.25 -1.40
N GLY A 37 -50.57 27.21 -1.03
CA GLY A 37 -51.17 27.31 0.28
C GLY A 37 -52.07 26.13 0.59
N ASP A 38 -51.71 25.39 1.63
CA ASP A 38 -52.67 24.69 2.48
C ASP A 38 -52.53 25.26 3.89
N GLY A 39 -53.51 26.05 4.27
CA GLY A 39 -53.52 26.90 5.47
C GLY A 39 -53.81 26.09 6.73
N HIS A 40 -52.86 25.26 7.15
CA HIS A 40 -52.76 24.86 8.54
C HIS A 40 -51.77 25.79 9.22
N GLY A 41 -52.32 26.79 9.91
CA GLY A 41 -51.59 27.72 10.77
C GLY A 41 -50.96 26.98 11.95
N HIS A 42 -49.86 26.29 11.68
CA HIS A 42 -48.81 26.21 12.67
C HIS A 42 -48.28 27.64 12.79
N GLU A 43 -48.62 28.28 13.91
CA GLU A 43 -47.88 29.45 14.38
C GLU A 43 -46.45 28.95 14.58
N ASP A 44 -45.63 29.05 13.53
CA ASP A 44 -44.20 28.78 13.59
C ASP A 44 -43.61 29.83 14.51
N GLU A 45 -43.62 29.50 15.79
CA GLU A 45 -43.04 30.28 16.86
C GLU A 45 -41.57 30.46 16.52
N ALA A 46 -41.21 31.70 16.17
CA ALA A 46 -39.86 32.02 15.75
C ALA A 46 -38.89 31.52 16.83
N PRO A 47 -37.85 30.75 16.46
CA PRO A 47 -36.95 30.16 17.44
C PRO A 47 -36.38 31.28 18.31
N THR A 48 -36.50 31.10 19.63
CA THR A 48 -35.99 32.10 20.57
C THR A 48 -34.47 32.08 20.55
N LEU A 49 -33.84 33.16 21.04
CA LEU A 49 -32.38 33.20 21.18
C LEU A 49 -31.86 32.05 22.04
N GLU A 50 -32.63 31.63 23.05
CA GLU A 50 -32.28 30.51 23.92
C GLU A 50 -32.20 29.20 23.14
N THR A 51 -33.20 28.91 22.31
CA THR A 51 -33.22 27.71 21.44
C THR A 51 -32.06 27.70 20.43
N LEU A 52 -31.69 28.88 19.90
CA LEU A 52 -30.54 28.99 19.00
C LEU A 52 -29.21 28.75 19.71
N THR A 53 -29.08 29.23 20.95
CA THR A 53 -27.85 29.08 21.74
C THR A 53 -27.64 27.61 22.13
N GLU A 54 -28.70 26.92 22.54
CA GLU A 54 -28.67 25.48 22.83
C GLU A 54 -28.30 24.66 21.60
N ARG A 55 -28.86 25.01 20.44
CA ARG A 55 -28.56 24.34 19.17
C ARG A 55 -27.11 24.56 18.72
N ILE A 56 -26.53 25.74 18.97
CA ILE A 56 -25.09 25.99 18.69
C ILE A 56 -24.22 25.12 19.60
N ALA A 57 -24.47 25.11 20.91
CA ALA A 57 -23.71 24.28 21.85
C ALA A 57 -23.78 22.78 21.50
N ALA A 58 -24.96 22.30 21.09
CA ALA A 58 -25.14 20.92 20.63
C ALA A 58 -24.36 20.62 19.34
N LEU A 59 -24.28 21.56 18.40
CA LEU A 59 -23.50 21.38 17.17
C LEU A 59 -21.99 21.40 17.44
N GLU A 60 -21.52 22.28 18.33
CA GLU A 60 -20.12 22.33 18.76
C GLU A 60 -19.70 21.02 19.44
N ALA A 61 -20.55 20.46 20.29
CA ALA A 61 -20.31 19.16 20.93
C ALA A 61 -20.20 18.01 19.90
N ARG A 62 -21.08 17.99 18.89
CA ARG A 62 -21.03 16.97 17.82
C ARG A 62 -19.82 17.14 16.91
N LEU A 63 -19.35 18.37 16.68
CA LEU A 63 -18.12 18.61 15.94
C LEU A 63 -16.89 18.09 16.71
N ALA A 64 -16.85 18.33 18.04
CA ALA A 64 -15.77 17.80 18.87
C ALA A 64 -15.74 16.26 18.89
N GLU A 65 -16.91 15.61 18.93
CA GLU A 65 -17.02 14.15 18.84
C GLU A 65 -16.53 13.61 17.48
N LEU A 66 -16.92 14.27 16.38
CA LEU A 66 -16.45 13.89 15.04
C LEU A 66 -14.94 14.06 14.87
N GLU A 67 -14.35 15.11 15.43
CA GLU A 67 -12.89 15.34 15.40
C GLU A 67 -12.17 14.22 16.15
N THR A 68 -12.67 13.80 17.32
CA THR A 68 -12.09 12.65 18.05
C THR A 68 -12.23 11.34 17.29
N THR A 69 -13.36 11.10 16.61
CA THR A 69 -13.55 9.89 15.81
C THR A 69 -12.67 9.89 14.55
N GLU A 70 -12.43 11.05 13.92
CA GLU A 70 -11.49 11.14 12.81
C GLU A 70 -10.06 10.83 13.25
N ASP A 71 -9.63 11.31 14.43
CA ASP A 71 -8.31 11.01 14.98
C ASP A 71 -8.15 9.51 15.32
N GLU A 72 -9.20 8.88 15.86
CA GLU A 72 -9.22 7.43 16.12
C GLU A 72 -9.20 6.60 14.82
N MET A 73 -10.04 6.94 13.84
CA MET A 73 -10.04 6.25 12.53
C MET A 73 -8.75 6.50 11.73
N ALA A 74 -8.11 7.65 11.89
CA ALA A 74 -6.81 7.94 11.29
C ALA A 74 -5.69 7.14 11.94
N ALA A 75 -5.83 6.79 13.23
CA ALA A 75 -4.90 5.90 13.93
C ALA A 75 -5.09 4.42 13.54
N GLU A 76 -6.30 4.02 13.15
CA GLU A 76 -6.62 2.63 12.74
C GLU A 76 -6.40 2.35 11.24
N ARG A 77 -6.37 3.39 10.39
CA ARG A 77 -6.07 3.17 8.97
C ARG A 77 -4.62 2.68 8.85
N PRO A 78 -4.35 1.56 8.14
CA PRO A 78 -2.98 1.19 7.84
C PRO A 78 -2.32 2.39 7.16
N ALA A 79 -1.15 2.79 7.66
CA ALA A 79 -0.42 3.93 7.12
C ALA A 79 -0.12 3.75 5.61
N HIS A 80 -0.22 2.51 5.13
CA HIS A 80 0.09 2.03 3.79
C HIS A 80 -1.20 1.67 3.04
N SER A 81 -1.32 2.14 1.81
CA SER A 81 -2.43 1.80 0.92
C SER A 81 -2.13 0.50 0.18
N VAL A 82 -2.85 -0.58 0.52
CA VAL A 82 -2.74 -1.90 -0.14
C VAL A 82 -2.93 -1.79 -1.64
N PHE A 83 -3.92 -0.99 -2.07
CA PHE A 83 -4.20 -0.75 -3.48
C PHE A 83 -3.00 -0.12 -4.20
N ASP A 84 -2.33 0.85 -3.58
CA ASP A 84 -1.18 1.52 -4.19
C ASP A 84 0.02 0.58 -4.31
N ALA A 85 0.29 -0.23 -3.29
CA ALA A 85 1.37 -1.22 -3.29
C ALA A 85 1.17 -2.28 -4.39
N VAL A 86 -0.01 -2.91 -4.45
CA VAL A 86 -0.33 -3.92 -5.48
C VAL A 86 -0.35 -3.30 -6.88
N SER A 87 -0.89 -2.09 -7.04
CA SER A 87 -0.89 -1.39 -8.32
C SER A 87 0.52 -1.05 -8.79
N ALA A 88 1.40 -0.63 -7.88
CA ALA A 88 2.80 -0.34 -8.20
C ALA A 88 3.56 -1.61 -8.62
N ALA A 89 3.39 -2.73 -7.90
CA ALA A 89 3.99 -4.01 -8.28
C ALA A 89 3.48 -4.48 -9.65
N TYR A 90 2.17 -4.38 -9.92
CA TYR A 90 1.61 -4.70 -11.23
C TYR A 90 2.20 -3.84 -12.36
N LEU A 91 2.32 -2.52 -12.15
CA LEU A 91 2.88 -1.60 -13.13
C LEU A 91 4.38 -1.84 -13.35
N LEU A 92 5.10 -2.21 -12.30
CA LEU A 92 6.50 -2.62 -12.35
C LEU A 92 6.68 -3.86 -13.25
N ASP A 93 5.86 -4.89 -13.05
CA ASP A 93 5.89 -6.13 -13.85
C ASP A 93 5.50 -5.94 -15.33
N LYS A 94 4.86 -4.82 -15.68
CA LYS A 94 4.58 -4.48 -17.09
C LYS A 94 5.78 -3.93 -17.84
N VAL A 95 6.81 -3.48 -17.15
CA VAL A 95 8.07 -3.09 -17.79
C VAL A 95 8.93 -4.35 -17.92
N ASP A 96 9.13 -4.80 -19.15
CA ASP A 96 9.81 -6.06 -19.46
C ASP A 96 11.34 -5.94 -19.30
N ILE A 97 11.81 -5.82 -18.05
CA ILE A 97 13.23 -5.75 -17.70
C ILE A 97 13.94 -7.06 -18.10
N HIS A 98 13.23 -8.20 -18.06
CA HIS A 98 13.74 -9.48 -18.54
C HIS A 98 14.13 -9.41 -20.03
N ALA A 99 13.21 -8.96 -20.89
CA ALA A 99 13.48 -8.83 -22.32
C ALA A 99 14.58 -7.82 -22.61
N LEU A 100 14.64 -6.71 -21.86
CA LEU A 100 15.77 -5.78 -21.94
C LEU A 100 17.09 -6.49 -21.62
N HIS A 101 17.19 -7.17 -20.48
CA HIS A 101 18.41 -7.86 -20.07
C HIS A 101 18.84 -8.89 -21.13
N LYS A 102 17.91 -9.73 -21.59
CA LYS A 102 18.15 -10.73 -22.63
C LYS A 102 18.68 -10.08 -23.91
N ARG A 103 18.03 -9.01 -24.37
CA ARG A 103 18.44 -8.27 -25.57
C ARG A 103 19.86 -7.71 -25.44
N LEU A 104 20.19 -7.09 -24.31
CA LEU A 104 21.54 -6.55 -24.05
C LEU A 104 22.58 -7.67 -24.06
N LYS A 105 22.26 -8.81 -23.43
CA LYS A 105 23.12 -10.00 -23.36
C LYS A 105 23.37 -10.64 -24.72
N ASP A 106 22.35 -10.65 -25.58
CA ASP A 106 22.43 -11.19 -26.94
C ASP A 106 23.18 -10.25 -27.91
N GLY A 107 23.62 -9.07 -27.44
CA GLY A 107 24.44 -8.14 -28.19
C GLY A 107 23.66 -7.25 -29.16
N GLU A 108 22.34 -7.18 -29.04
CA GLU A 108 21.50 -6.31 -29.86
C GLU A 108 21.67 -4.81 -29.51
N GLY A 109 22.27 -4.52 -28.34
CA GLY A 109 22.59 -3.18 -27.88
C GLY A 109 21.43 -2.43 -27.23
N ILE A 110 21.72 -1.20 -26.80
CA ILE A 110 20.74 -0.30 -26.18
C ILE A 110 19.91 0.36 -27.30
N MET A 111 18.59 0.36 -27.13
CA MET A 111 17.65 0.92 -28.10
C MET A 111 17.17 2.31 -27.66
N PRO A 112 16.87 3.22 -28.62
CA PRO A 112 16.26 4.50 -28.30
C PRO A 112 14.96 4.32 -27.50
N GLY A 113 14.91 4.87 -26.30
CA GLY A 113 13.73 4.84 -25.43
C GLY A 113 13.83 3.89 -24.24
N ASP A 114 14.83 3.00 -24.19
CA ASP A 114 15.02 2.05 -23.08
C ASP A 114 15.10 2.76 -21.72
N ALA A 115 15.96 3.78 -21.62
CA ALA A 115 16.07 4.61 -20.42
C ALA A 115 14.72 5.27 -20.05
N GLY A 116 13.95 5.68 -21.06
CA GLY A 116 12.65 6.31 -20.86
C GLY A 116 11.61 5.38 -20.25
N GLN A 117 11.63 4.09 -20.62
CA GLN A 117 10.71 3.10 -20.07
C GLN A 117 10.97 2.86 -18.58
N ILE A 118 12.24 2.74 -18.18
CA ILE A 118 12.63 2.45 -16.79
C ILE A 118 12.50 3.68 -15.89
N LYS A 119 12.78 4.88 -16.42
CA LYS A 119 12.81 6.13 -15.65
C LYS A 119 11.55 6.40 -14.83
N TYR A 120 10.38 5.95 -15.29
CA TYR A 120 9.11 6.18 -14.58
C TYR A 120 8.86 5.25 -13.40
N LEU A 121 9.64 4.17 -13.27
CA LEU A 121 9.50 3.21 -12.17
C LEU A 121 10.05 3.76 -10.85
N VAL A 122 11.14 4.53 -10.89
CA VAL A 122 11.73 5.15 -9.68
C VAL A 122 10.75 6.07 -8.94
N PRO A 123 10.10 7.07 -9.59
CA PRO A 123 9.11 7.89 -8.91
C PRO A 123 7.85 7.11 -8.50
N LEU A 124 7.52 6.01 -9.18
CA LEU A 124 6.43 5.12 -8.77
C LEU A 124 6.75 4.45 -7.43
N LEU A 125 7.93 3.81 -7.33
CA LEU A 125 8.38 3.16 -6.09
C LEU A 125 8.46 4.17 -4.92
N ASN A 126 8.95 5.39 -5.18
CA ASN A 126 9.06 6.42 -4.14
C ASN A 126 7.72 7.09 -3.74
N ALA A 127 6.66 6.89 -4.53
CA ALA A 127 5.35 7.49 -4.25
C ALA A 127 4.47 6.62 -3.34
N VAL A 128 4.77 5.32 -3.27
CA VAL A 128 4.04 4.38 -2.42
C VAL A 128 4.62 4.43 -1.01
N ASN A 129 3.74 4.52 -0.01
CA ASN A 129 4.14 4.36 1.38
C ASN A 129 4.21 2.87 1.71
N TRP A 130 5.35 2.23 1.42
CA TRP A 130 5.54 0.78 1.62
C TRP A 130 5.42 0.38 3.10
N PRO A 131 4.88 -0.82 3.40
CA PRO A 131 5.00 -1.41 4.73
C PRO A 131 6.47 -1.64 5.06
N GLN A 132 6.80 -1.67 6.37
CA GLN A 132 8.18 -1.70 6.84
C GLN A 132 8.98 -2.88 6.27
N GLU A 133 8.37 -4.06 6.16
CA GLU A 133 9.00 -5.25 5.57
C GLU A 133 9.35 -5.13 4.08
N LEU A 134 8.69 -4.24 3.32
CA LEU A 134 8.93 -4.05 1.89
C LEU A 134 9.73 -2.77 1.59
N ALA A 135 9.91 -1.88 2.58
CA ALA A 135 10.48 -0.56 2.37
C ALA A 135 11.96 -0.61 1.93
N GLU A 136 12.77 -1.47 2.55
CA GLU A 136 14.20 -1.61 2.21
C GLU A 136 14.38 -2.16 0.79
N GLU A 137 13.57 -3.15 0.40
CA GLU A 137 13.61 -3.74 -0.94
C GLU A 137 13.17 -2.76 -2.03
N ALA A 138 12.11 -1.98 -1.75
CA ALA A 138 11.64 -0.93 -2.65
C ALA A 138 12.72 0.13 -2.89
N GLU A 139 13.42 0.55 -1.83
CA GLU A 139 14.52 1.52 -1.92
C GLU A 139 15.71 0.95 -2.71
N ALA A 140 16.12 -0.29 -2.41
CA ALA A 140 17.21 -0.97 -3.11
C ALA A 140 16.92 -1.13 -4.61
N LEU A 141 15.70 -1.53 -4.96
CA LEU A 141 15.27 -1.61 -6.35
C LEU A 141 15.26 -0.23 -7.02
N ALA A 142 14.73 0.80 -6.35
CA ALA A 142 14.72 2.17 -6.89
C ALA A 142 16.15 2.70 -7.16
N GLU A 143 17.12 2.39 -6.30
CA GLU A 143 18.52 2.75 -6.50
C GLU A 143 19.11 2.04 -7.73
N THR A 144 18.89 0.74 -7.88
CA THR A 144 19.35 -0.03 -9.04
C THR A 144 18.72 0.49 -10.33
N LEU A 145 17.41 0.74 -10.35
CA LEU A 145 16.71 1.28 -11.52
C LEU A 145 17.20 2.69 -11.89
N THR A 146 17.58 3.51 -10.91
CA THR A 146 18.22 4.81 -11.13
C THR A 146 19.57 4.63 -11.85
N LYS A 147 20.43 3.73 -11.37
CA LYS A 147 21.73 3.43 -11.98
C LYS A 147 21.56 2.86 -13.40
N LEU A 148 20.64 1.93 -13.57
CA LEU A 148 20.33 1.33 -14.87
C LEU A 148 19.83 2.39 -15.86
N THR A 149 18.92 3.26 -15.44
CA THR A 149 18.41 4.37 -16.28
C THR A 149 19.53 5.28 -16.74
N ALA A 150 20.49 5.61 -15.86
CA ALA A 150 21.64 6.43 -16.22
C ALA A 150 22.54 5.72 -17.25
N ALA A 151 22.90 4.46 -17.02
CA ALA A 151 23.70 3.67 -17.96
C ALA A 151 23.04 3.55 -19.35
N LEU A 152 21.72 3.33 -19.39
CA LEU A 152 20.96 3.29 -20.64
C LEU A 152 20.90 4.65 -21.34
N ALA A 153 20.87 5.76 -20.59
CA ALA A 153 20.82 7.11 -21.16
C ALA A 153 22.17 7.54 -21.75
N ASP A 154 23.28 7.01 -21.22
CA ASP A 154 24.65 7.29 -21.67
C ASP A 154 25.14 6.29 -22.74
N ASP A 155 24.27 5.40 -23.23
CA ASP A 155 24.62 4.30 -24.13
C ASP A 155 25.78 3.40 -23.60
N ASP A 156 25.90 3.29 -22.27
CA ASP A 156 26.94 2.52 -21.59
C ASP A 156 26.52 1.05 -21.40
N LEU A 157 26.74 0.24 -22.45
CA LEU A 157 26.42 -1.19 -22.44
C LEU A 157 27.16 -1.99 -21.36
N GLU A 158 28.41 -1.61 -21.04
CA GLU A 158 29.24 -2.31 -20.06
C GLU A 158 28.62 -2.24 -18.66
N SER A 159 28.08 -1.06 -18.30
CA SER A 159 27.36 -0.87 -17.03
C SER A 159 25.91 -1.35 -17.11
N ALA A 160 25.21 -1.12 -18.22
CA ALA A 160 23.78 -1.44 -18.34
C ALA A 160 23.51 -2.94 -18.28
N LEU A 161 24.37 -3.79 -18.84
CA LEU A 161 24.17 -5.23 -18.87
C LEU A 161 24.10 -5.85 -17.45
N PRO A 162 25.09 -5.71 -16.55
CA PRO A 162 25.00 -6.27 -15.20
C PRO A 162 23.86 -5.62 -14.40
N LEU A 163 23.64 -4.30 -14.55
CA LEU A 163 22.55 -3.60 -13.86
C LEU A 163 21.17 -4.10 -14.30
N SER A 164 20.98 -4.46 -15.57
CA SER A 164 19.71 -5.03 -16.06
C SER A 164 19.42 -6.40 -15.47
N SER A 165 20.44 -7.23 -15.24
CA SER A 165 20.28 -8.51 -14.55
C SER A 165 19.90 -8.29 -13.09
N THR A 166 20.62 -7.42 -12.38
CA THR A 166 20.33 -7.12 -10.97
C THR A 166 18.93 -6.52 -10.81
N ALA A 167 18.54 -5.58 -11.68
CA ALA A 167 17.22 -4.98 -11.64
C ALA A 167 16.11 -6.01 -11.89
N HIS A 168 16.31 -6.93 -12.82
CA HIS A 168 15.38 -8.03 -13.10
C HIS A 168 15.19 -8.94 -11.88
N ASP A 169 16.29 -9.38 -11.26
CA ASP A 169 16.24 -10.29 -10.12
C ASP A 169 15.59 -9.61 -8.90
N GLN A 170 15.93 -8.34 -8.65
CA GLN A 170 15.30 -7.53 -7.60
C GLN A 170 13.82 -7.28 -7.86
N GLN A 171 13.43 -7.02 -9.13
CA GLN A 171 12.03 -6.84 -9.50
C GLN A 171 11.21 -8.10 -9.23
N HIS A 172 11.71 -9.28 -9.62
CA HIS A 172 11.05 -10.55 -9.35
C HIS A 172 10.87 -10.82 -7.86
N HIS A 173 11.92 -10.61 -7.07
CA HIS A 173 11.87 -10.83 -5.64
C HIS A 173 10.86 -9.86 -4.98
N PHE A 174 10.98 -8.57 -5.31
CA PHE A 174 10.12 -7.53 -4.76
C PHE A 174 8.63 -7.76 -5.11
N SER A 175 8.30 -8.08 -6.36
CA SER A 175 6.90 -8.31 -6.74
C SER A 175 6.33 -9.56 -6.07
N SER A 176 7.12 -10.64 -5.91
CA SER A 176 6.73 -11.80 -5.11
C SER A 176 6.37 -11.40 -3.68
N ASN A 177 7.28 -10.68 -3.00
CA ASN A 177 7.08 -10.28 -1.61
C ASN A 177 5.86 -9.36 -1.42
N VAL A 178 5.57 -8.48 -2.39
CA VAL A 178 4.34 -7.66 -2.37
C VAL A 178 3.08 -8.53 -2.45
N PHE A 179 3.07 -9.57 -3.28
CA PHE A 179 1.91 -10.44 -3.42
C PHE A 179 1.76 -11.40 -2.22
N ASP A 180 2.87 -11.87 -1.65
CA ASP A 180 2.86 -12.68 -0.44
C ASP A 180 2.33 -11.87 0.75
N TRP A 181 2.81 -10.64 0.93
CA TRP A 181 2.26 -9.69 1.90
C TRP A 181 0.76 -9.46 1.72
N PHE A 182 0.33 -9.21 0.47
CA PHE A 182 -1.08 -9.04 0.16
C PHE A 182 -1.93 -10.28 0.47
N ALA A 183 -1.38 -11.48 0.27
CA ALA A 183 -2.05 -12.72 0.62
C ALA A 183 -2.19 -12.89 2.14
N CYS A 184 -1.14 -12.60 2.94
CA CYS A 184 -1.23 -12.64 4.41
C CYS A 184 -2.35 -11.72 4.93
N LEU A 185 -2.51 -10.53 4.34
CA LEU A 185 -3.60 -9.61 4.73
C LEU A 185 -5.00 -10.19 4.47
N GLN A 186 -5.20 -10.98 3.41
CA GLN A 186 -6.51 -11.57 3.11
C GLN A 186 -6.86 -12.73 4.05
N LEU A 187 -5.86 -13.52 4.48
CA LEU A 187 -6.09 -14.66 5.36
C LEU A 187 -6.51 -14.25 6.76
N SER A 188 -6.01 -13.11 7.26
CA SER A 188 -6.35 -12.60 8.60
C SER A 188 -7.84 -12.27 8.81
N GLU A 189 -8.62 -12.06 7.73
CA GLU A 189 -10.06 -11.79 7.84
C GLU A 189 -10.89 -13.08 7.95
N GLU A 190 -10.43 -14.19 7.34
CA GLU A 190 -11.22 -15.43 7.22
C GLU A 190 -11.08 -16.35 8.44
N GLU A 191 -9.91 -16.36 9.11
CA GLU A 191 -9.69 -17.15 10.32
C GLU A 191 -10.47 -16.61 11.54
N MET A 192 -10.75 -15.31 11.61
CA MET A 192 -11.57 -14.73 12.68
C MET A 192 -13.06 -15.12 12.61
N GLU A 193 -13.57 -15.51 11.44
CA GLU A 193 -14.97 -15.96 11.31
C GLU A 193 -15.16 -17.46 11.56
N ALA A 194 -14.09 -18.26 11.46
CA ALA A 194 -14.17 -19.72 11.58
C ALA A 194 -14.26 -20.21 13.03
N ASP A 195 -13.70 -19.48 13.99
CA ASP A 195 -13.66 -19.90 15.41
C ASP A 195 -15.00 -19.70 16.17
N GLU A 196 -15.99 -19.01 15.58
CA GLU A 196 -17.28 -18.78 16.25
C GLU A 196 -18.37 -19.82 15.91
N GLN A 197 -18.12 -20.79 15.01
CA GLN A 197 -19.16 -21.74 14.53
C GLN A 197 -18.84 -23.24 14.70
N GLY A 198 -17.78 -23.62 15.42
CA GLY A 198 -17.16 -24.94 15.25
C GLY A 198 -17.26 -26.02 16.35
N GLU A 199 -18.01 -25.88 17.44
CA GLU A 199 -18.21 -27.03 18.35
C GLU A 199 -19.30 -27.99 17.81
N GLY A 200 -18.92 -28.86 16.87
CA GLY A 200 -19.86 -29.78 16.23
C GLY A 200 -19.20 -30.99 15.57
N GLU A 201 -18.75 -31.93 16.41
CA GLU A 201 -18.75 -33.38 16.20
C GLU A 201 -18.22 -33.98 14.87
N GLN A 202 -17.12 -34.74 15.01
CA GLN A 202 -16.86 -36.07 14.43
C GLN A 202 -16.76 -36.23 12.90
N SER A 203 -15.65 -36.81 12.42
CA SER A 203 -15.66 -38.21 11.98
C SER A 203 -14.27 -38.67 11.52
N GLU A 204 -13.83 -39.79 12.10
CA GLU A 204 -12.65 -40.56 11.71
C GLU A 204 -12.91 -41.31 10.39
N THR A 205 -12.11 -41.11 9.34
CA THR A 205 -11.91 -42.07 8.21
C THR A 205 -10.51 -41.83 7.59
N SER A 206 -9.46 -42.57 7.94
CA SER A 206 -8.99 -43.87 7.37
C SER A 206 -8.73 -43.92 5.85
N HIS A 207 -7.43 -44.15 5.51
CA HIS A 207 -6.89 -44.83 4.31
C HIS A 207 -6.90 -43.99 3.00
N ASP A 208 -5.92 -44.04 2.09
CA ASP A 208 -5.10 -45.14 1.58
C ASP A 208 -3.67 -44.73 1.15
N ASP A 209 -2.76 -45.69 1.29
CA ASP A 209 -1.43 -45.81 0.67
C ASP A 209 -1.51 -45.82 -0.87
N HIS A 210 -0.76 -44.94 -1.56
CA HIS A 210 -0.33 -45.21 -2.94
C HIS A 210 1.11 -44.77 -3.20
N SER A 211 1.98 -45.79 -3.22
CA SER A 211 3.31 -45.75 -3.84
C SER A 211 3.19 -45.46 -5.34
N HIS A 212 3.87 -44.42 -5.82
CA HIS A 212 4.28 -44.34 -7.21
C HIS A 212 5.77 -44.02 -7.31
N SER A 213 6.52 -45.05 -7.71
CA SER A 213 7.86 -45.01 -8.28
C SER A 213 7.81 -44.38 -9.67
N HIS A 214 8.64 -43.38 -9.96
CA HIS A 214 9.13 -43.12 -11.32
C HIS A 214 10.48 -42.39 -11.31
N ASP A 215 11.49 -43.14 -11.75
CA ASP A 215 12.54 -42.83 -12.72
C ASP A 215 13.38 -41.54 -12.61
N ASP A 216 14.66 -41.80 -12.32
CA ASP A 216 15.88 -41.05 -12.64
C ASP A 216 15.81 -40.32 -14.00
N GLU A 217 15.86 -38.99 -13.98
CA GLU A 217 16.53 -38.19 -15.01
C GLU A 217 17.39 -37.13 -14.28
N THR A 218 18.70 -37.21 -14.48
CA THR A 218 19.69 -36.28 -13.93
C THR A 218 19.56 -34.92 -14.62
N SER A 219 18.84 -34.00 -13.99
CA SER A 219 18.95 -32.57 -14.26
C SER A 219 19.76 -31.93 -13.14
N ASP A 220 20.84 -31.23 -13.52
CA ASP A 220 21.60 -30.31 -12.68
C ASP A 220 20.68 -29.19 -12.18
N ASP A 221 19.91 -29.49 -11.14
CA ASP A 221 19.06 -28.56 -10.42
C ASP A 221 19.94 -27.79 -9.44
N SER A 222 20.26 -26.56 -9.84
CA SER A 222 20.97 -25.60 -8.99
C SER A 222 19.97 -25.08 -7.96
N GLY A 223 19.82 -25.83 -6.87
CA GLY A 223 19.08 -25.56 -5.65
C GLY A 223 18.31 -24.24 -5.62
N ALA A 224 17.06 -24.30 -6.03
CA ALA A 224 16.05 -23.36 -5.56
C ALA A 224 15.86 -23.65 -4.07
N GLN A 225 16.33 -22.72 -3.24
CA GLN A 225 16.05 -22.72 -1.81
C GLN A 225 14.54 -22.63 -1.65
N ASP A 226 13.96 -23.72 -1.15
CA ASP A 226 12.61 -23.80 -0.61
C ASP A 226 12.49 -22.80 0.56
N SER A 227 12.29 -21.55 0.20
CA SER A 227 12.03 -20.46 1.13
C SER A 227 10.52 -20.44 1.28
N ALA A 228 10.02 -21.41 2.04
CA ALA A 228 8.76 -21.25 2.75
C ALA A 228 8.94 -20.02 3.64
N ASN A 229 8.60 -18.86 3.08
CA ASN A 229 8.63 -17.60 3.77
C ASN A 229 7.41 -17.63 4.67
N ASP A 230 7.54 -18.24 5.85
CA ASP A 230 6.61 -18.09 7.00
C ASP A 230 6.68 -16.64 7.52
N ASN A 231 6.51 -15.69 6.61
CA ASN A 231 6.69 -14.26 6.82
C ASN A 231 5.37 -13.56 7.11
N CYS A 232 4.27 -14.31 7.27
CA CYS A 232 3.16 -13.81 8.05
C CYS A 232 3.65 -13.78 9.51
N VAL A 233 4.44 -12.75 9.83
CA VAL A 233 4.91 -12.46 11.19
C VAL A 233 3.63 -12.20 11.98
N GLU A 234 3.16 -13.23 12.68
CA GLU A 234 2.24 -13.01 13.77
C GLU A 234 3.00 -12.10 14.73
N ASP A 235 2.55 -10.86 14.86
CA ASP A 235 3.09 -9.89 15.81
C ASP A 235 2.74 -10.39 17.22
N GLU A 236 3.42 -11.46 17.65
CA GLU A 236 3.44 -11.92 19.03
C GLU A 236 4.09 -10.78 19.81
N SER A 237 3.26 -9.85 20.25
CA SER A 237 3.61 -8.78 21.16
C SER A 237 4.23 -9.40 22.42
N ASN A 238 5.56 -9.56 22.38
CA ASN A 238 6.37 -10.10 23.45
C ASN A 238 6.45 -9.03 24.54
N GLU A 239 5.40 -9.00 25.35
CA GLU A 239 5.31 -8.23 26.59
C GLU A 239 6.51 -8.64 27.45
N THR A 240 7.55 -7.81 27.42
CA THR A 240 8.83 -8.10 28.05
C THR A 240 8.62 -8.02 29.54
N GLN A 241 8.35 -9.17 30.15
CA GLN A 241 8.27 -9.33 31.58
C GLN A 241 9.70 -9.17 32.15
N ASP A 242 10.03 -7.94 32.54
CA ASP A 242 11.25 -7.54 33.23
C ASP A 242 11.27 -8.18 34.64
N ASP A 243 11.67 -9.44 34.71
CA ASP A 243 11.98 -10.11 35.97
C ASP A 243 13.34 -9.61 36.47
N GLY A 244 13.32 -8.44 37.10
CA GLY A 244 14.47 -7.84 37.78
C GLY A 244 15.12 -8.80 38.78
N HIS A 245 16.18 -9.49 38.35
CA HIS A 245 17.04 -10.28 39.21
C HIS A 245 18.20 -9.42 39.73
N ASP A 246 17.98 -8.82 40.89
CA ASP A 246 18.99 -8.16 41.71
C ASP A 246 19.95 -9.22 42.31
N HIS A 247 21.15 -9.35 41.73
CA HIS A 247 22.25 -10.08 42.34
C HIS A 247 23.27 -9.14 42.96
N SER A 248 22.92 -8.63 44.13
CA SER A 248 23.86 -8.20 45.14
C SER A 248 24.66 -9.40 45.67
N HIS A 249 25.98 -9.45 45.42
CA HIS A 249 26.93 -10.18 46.26
C HIS A 249 28.19 -9.33 46.45
N GLY A 250 28.33 -8.80 47.66
CA GLY A 250 29.58 -8.28 48.19
C GLY A 250 30.51 -9.40 48.66
N GLY A 251 31.80 -9.05 48.80
CA GLY A 251 32.84 -9.91 49.38
C GLY A 251 34.20 -9.65 48.77
#